data_AF-A0A3M1W519-F1
#
_entry.id   AF-A0A3M1W519-F1
#
_cell.length_a   1.000
_cell.length_b   1.000
_cell.length_c   1.000
_cell.angle_alpha   90.00
_cell.angle_beta   90.00
_cell.angle_gamma   90.00
#
_symmetry.space_group_name_H-M   'P 1'
#
loop_
_entity.id
_entity.type
_entity.pdbx_description
1 polymer ?
#
loop_
_entity_poly.entity_id
_entity_poly.type
_entity_poly.pdbx_seq_one_letter_code
_entity_poly.pdbx_strand_id
1 'polypeptide(L)'
;MRPEELARAWARQAQLDAERGVIECRMCRRRSGLDETLTLWLGGVLVFAVCDRCASSHDIVMRPTEEGIEVRGRRRGPLVLRGPA
;
A
#
# COMPACT_ATOMS: atom_id res chain seq x y z
N MET A 1 -4.62 -18.07 14.13
CA MET A 1 -4.61 -17.78 12.67
C MET A 1 -3.17 -17.71 12.22
N ARG A 2 -2.78 -18.47 11.20
CA ARG A 2 -1.42 -18.48 10.65
C ARG A 2 -1.18 -17.23 9.80
N PRO A 3 0.06 -16.74 9.66
CA PRO A 3 0.38 -15.54 8.87
C PRO A 3 -0.16 -15.59 7.43
N GLU A 4 -0.11 -16.75 6.78
CA GLU A 4 -0.64 -16.95 5.43
C GLU A 4 -2.16 -16.80 5.34
N GLU A 5 -2.89 -17.22 6.38
CA GLU A 5 -4.35 -17.12 6.42
C GLU A 5 -4.78 -15.66 6.52
N LEU A 6 -4.05 -14.87 7.32
CA LEU A 6 -4.24 -13.43 7.44
C LEU A 6 -3.94 -12.72 6.11
N ALA A 7 -2.85 -13.11 5.42
CA ALA A 7 -2.51 -12.56 4.11
C ALA A 7 -3.60 -12.83 3.07
N ARG A 8 -4.11 -14.07 3.00
CA ARG A 8 -5.22 -14.43 2.08
C ARG A 8 -6.53 -13.73 2.43
N ALA A 9 -6.86 -13.58 3.70
CA ALA A 9 -8.07 -12.86 4.12
C ALA A 9 -7.98 -11.37 3.74
N TRP A 10 -6.81 -10.77 3.96
CA TRP A 10 -6.57 -9.37 3.60
C TRP A 10 -6.63 -9.12 2.10
N ALA A 11 -5.95 -9.95 1.28
CA ALA A 11 -5.99 -9.83 -0.17
C ALA A 11 -7.43 -9.93 -0.71
N ARG A 12 -8.25 -10.81 -0.14
CA ARG A 12 -9.68 -10.92 -0.48
C ARG A 12 -10.46 -9.66 -0.11
N GLN A 13 -10.25 -9.10 1.08
CA GLN A 13 -10.93 -7.86 1.47
C GLN A 13 -10.51 -6.68 0.57
N ALA A 14 -9.22 -6.56 0.27
CA ALA A 14 -8.70 -5.52 -0.61
C ALA A 14 -9.30 -5.63 -2.03
N GLN A 15 -9.45 -6.85 -2.54
CA GLN A 15 -10.10 -7.09 -3.83
C GLN A 15 -11.58 -6.67 -3.82
N LEU A 16 -12.34 -7.04 -2.79
CA LEU A 16 -13.74 -6.65 -2.65
C LEU A 16 -13.93 -5.14 -2.53
N ASP A 17 -13.01 -4.46 -1.85
CA ASP A 17 -13.03 -3.00 -1.76
C ASP A 17 -12.74 -2.38 -3.14
N ALA A 18 -11.75 -2.92 -3.86
CA ALA A 18 -11.38 -2.45 -5.19
C ALA A 18 -12.52 -2.62 -6.21
N GLU A 19 -13.27 -3.72 -6.14
CA GLU A 19 -14.49 -3.95 -6.93
C GLU A 19 -15.58 -2.89 -6.66
N ARG A 20 -15.55 -2.26 -5.47
CA ARG A 20 -16.43 -1.15 -5.10
C ARG A 20 -15.81 0.22 -5.41
N GLY A 21 -14.64 0.26 -6.05
CA GLY A 21 -13.91 1.48 -6.37
C GLY A 21 -13.25 2.16 -5.18
N VAL A 22 -13.02 1.44 -4.07
CA VAL A 22 -12.41 1.97 -2.85
C VAL A 22 -11.19 1.14 -2.49
N ILE A 23 -10.15 1.75 -1.91
CA ILE A 23 -9.05 1.00 -1.31
C ILE A 23 -8.70 1.55 0.06
N GLU A 24 -8.05 0.74 0.90
CA GLU A 24 -7.38 1.19 2.12
C GLU A 24 -5.89 1.40 1.83
N CYS A 25 -5.41 2.64 1.99
CA CYS A 25 -4.01 2.98 1.73
C CYS A 25 -3.07 2.23 2.68
N ARG A 26 -2.12 1.48 2.12
CA ARG A 26 -1.19 0.64 2.90
C ARG A 26 -0.27 1.42 3.84
N MET A 27 -0.09 2.73 3.60
CA MET A 27 0.74 3.60 4.42
C MET A 27 -0.04 4.30 5.55
N CYS A 28 -1.13 5.01 5.22
CA CYS A 28 -1.85 5.81 6.21
C CYS A 28 -3.16 5.18 6.71
N ARG A 29 -3.56 4.02 6.18
CA ARG A 29 -4.80 3.29 6.49
C ARG A 29 -6.09 4.07 6.25
N ARG A 30 -6.02 5.18 5.52
CA ARG A 30 -7.21 5.92 5.08
C ARG A 30 -7.80 5.25 3.85
N ARG A 31 -9.13 5.30 3.75
CA ARG A 31 -9.83 4.91 2.53
C ARG A 31 -9.79 6.04 1.51
N SER A 32 -9.59 5.68 0.25
CA SER A 32 -9.57 6.60 -0.90
C SER A 32 -10.24 5.91 -2.10
N GLY A 33 -10.64 6.71 -3.10
CA GLY A 33 -11.11 6.18 -4.37
C GLY A 33 -10.00 5.42 -5.08
N LEU A 34 -10.34 4.37 -5.83
CA LEU A 34 -9.36 3.58 -6.59
C LEU A 34 -8.61 4.44 -7.62
N ASP A 35 -9.29 5.45 -8.16
CA ASP A 35 -8.78 6.45 -9.11
C ASP A 35 -7.79 7.47 -8.50
N GLU A 36 -7.77 7.61 -7.17
CA GLU A 36 -6.88 8.52 -6.43
C GLU A 36 -5.67 7.77 -5.82
N THR A 37 -5.31 6.63 -6.39
CA THR A 37 -4.37 5.69 -5.78
C THR A 37 -3.41 5.07 -6.77
N LEU A 38 -2.17 4.86 -6.31
CA LEU A 38 -1.21 3.99 -6.97
C LEU A 38 -1.48 2.55 -6.52
N THR A 39 -1.78 1.67 -7.47
CA THR A 39 -2.12 0.27 -7.23
C THR A 39 -1.14 -0.69 -7.89
N LEU A 40 -0.94 -1.85 -7.28
CA LEU A 40 -0.24 -3.00 -7.85
C LEU A 40 -1.21 -4.19 -7.90
N TRP A 41 -1.25 -4.83 -9.07
CA TRP A 41 -2.11 -5.96 -9.36
C TRP A 41 -1.26 -7.16 -9.76
N LEU A 42 -1.63 -8.36 -9.30
CA LEU A 42 -1.00 -9.62 -9.69
C LEU A 42 -2.09 -10.62 -10.09
N GLY A 43 -2.10 -11.05 -11.36
CA GLY A 43 -3.11 -11.97 -11.87
C GLY A 43 -4.55 -11.45 -11.73
N GLY A 44 -4.74 -10.13 -11.81
CA GLY A 44 -6.05 -9.49 -11.65
C GLY A 44 -6.48 -9.25 -10.19
N VAL A 45 -5.65 -9.61 -9.20
CA VAL A 45 -5.92 -9.39 -7.78
C VAL A 45 -5.17 -8.16 -7.30
N LEU A 46 -5.84 -7.26 -6.57
CA LEU A 46 -5.21 -6.13 -5.90
C LEU A 46 -4.33 -6.63 -4.75
N VAL A 47 -3.03 -6.38 -4.84
CA VAL A 47 -2.05 -6.82 -3.82
C VAL A 47 -1.46 -5.67 -3.01
N PHE A 48 -1.51 -4.45 -3.54
CA PHE A 48 -1.02 -3.26 -2.84
C PHE A 48 -1.68 -2.00 -3.39
N ALA A 49 -2.01 -1.05 -2.51
CA ALA A 49 -2.52 0.25 -2.89
C ALA A 49 -2.04 1.34 -1.91
N VAL A 50 -1.78 2.53 -2.42
CA VAL A 50 -1.46 3.74 -1.65
C VAL A 50 -2.16 4.94 -2.26
N CYS A 51 -2.75 5.79 -1.42
CA CYS A 51 -3.37 7.02 -1.89
C CYS A 51 -2.33 8.02 -2.42
N ASP A 52 -2.77 8.92 -3.29
CA ASP A 52 -1.94 9.96 -3.91
C ASP A 52 -1.21 10.85 -2.91
N ARG A 53 -1.82 11.10 -1.74
CA ARG A 53 -1.13 11.81 -0.65
C ARG A 53 0.12 11.07 -0.17
N CYS A 54 0.04 9.76 -0.03
CA CYS A 54 1.17 8.94 0.39
C CYS A 54 2.18 8.77 -0.76
N ALA A 55 1.70 8.53 -1.99
CA ALA A 55 2.53 8.40 -3.17
C ALA A 55 3.29 9.70 -3.54
N SER A 56 2.72 10.88 -3.25
CA SER A 56 3.37 12.17 -3.47
C SER A 56 4.43 12.52 -2.42
N SER A 57 4.32 11.95 -1.21
CA SER A 57 5.24 12.21 -0.09
C SER A 57 6.33 11.15 0.10
N HIS A 58 6.24 10.03 -0.62
CA HIS A 58 7.16 8.90 -0.51
C HIS A 58 7.59 8.42 -1.89
N ASP A 59 8.84 7.96 -1.97
CA ASP A 59 9.29 7.10 -3.04
C ASP A 59 8.87 5.67 -2.71
N ILE A 60 8.07 5.08 -3.60
CA ILE A 60 7.59 3.71 -3.47
C ILE A 60 8.36 2.88 -4.48
N VAL A 61 9.26 2.04 -3.97
CA VAL A 61 10.08 1.15 -4.77
C VAL A 61 9.48 -0.25 -4.69
N MET A 62 9.15 -0.79 -5.85
CA MET A 62 8.66 -2.16 -6.01
C MET A 62 9.76 -2.97 -6.71
N ARG A 63 10.17 -4.08 -6.11
CA ARG A 63 11.24 -4.92 -6.66
C ARG A 63 10.82 -6.39 -6.64
N PRO A 64 10.88 -7.11 -7.78
CA PRO A 64 10.67 -8.56 -7.79
C PRO A 64 11.82 -9.25 -7.03
N THR A 65 11.48 -10.29 -6.27
CA THR A 65 12.39 -11.16 -5.52
C THR A 65 11.97 -12.62 -5.73
N GLU A 66 12.78 -13.57 -5.25
CA GLU A 66 12.43 -15.00 -5.30
C GLU A 66 11.14 -15.31 -4.54
N GLU A 67 10.84 -14.55 -3.48
CA GLU A 67 9.66 -14.71 -2.62
C GLU A 67 8.43 -13.92 -3.10
N GLY A 68 8.54 -13.09 -4.15
CA GLY A 68 7.44 -12.29 -4.68
C GLY A 68 7.82 -10.86 -5.04
N ILE A 69 7.03 -9.87 -4.60
CA ILE A 69 7.29 -8.45 -4.82
C ILE A 69 7.56 -7.78 -3.48
N GLU A 70 8.78 -7.30 -3.29
CA GLU A 70 9.13 -6.45 -2.17
C GLU A 70 8.69 -5.01 -2.45
N VAL A 71 7.93 -4.42 -1.52
CA VAL A 71 7.50 -3.01 -1.60
C VAL A 71 8.11 -2.23 -0.44
N ARG A 72 8.90 -1.21 -0.78
CA ARG A 72 9.52 -0.31 0.21
C ARG A 72 9.04 1.12 -0.03
N GLY A 73 8.60 1.77 1.04
CA GLY A 73 8.29 3.20 1.04
C GLY A 73 9.38 3.98 1.76
N ARG A 74 9.94 5.00 1.09
CA ARG A 74 10.90 5.94 1.70
C ARG A 74 10.32 7.34 1.62
N ARG A 75 10.33 8.08 2.74
CA ARG A 75 9.90 9.48 2.73
C ARG A 75 10.84 10.31 1.85
N ARG A 76 10.28 11.16 0.97
CA ARG A 76 11.06 12.05 0.09
C ARG A 76 11.80 13.17 0.84
N GLY A 77 11.26 13.58 1.99
CA GLY A 77 11.84 14.62 2.83
C GLY A 77 12.52 14.06 4.09
N PRO A 78 13.49 14.79 4.67
CA PRO A 78 14.09 14.43 5.94
C PRO A 78 13.05 14.42 7.06
N LEU A 79 13.22 13.51 8.02
CA LEU A 79 12.52 13.62 9.30
C LEU A 79 13.24 14.67 10.14
N VAL A 80 12.68 15.88 10.22
CA VAL A 80 13.22 16.92 11.09
C VAL A 80 12.84 16.61 12.53
N LEU A 81 13.82 16.20 13.33
CA LEU A 81 13.70 16.09 14.78
C LEU A 81 14.06 17.46 15.36
N ARG A 82 13.10 18.14 16.00
CA ARG A 82 13.38 19.38 16.75
C ARG A 82 13.67 19.01 18.20
N GLY A 83 14.78 19.50 18.75
CA GLY A 83 15.12 19.32 20.17
C GLY A 83 14.16 20.08 21.09
N PRO A 84 14.18 19.81 22.41
CA PRO A 84 13.47 20.64 23.37
C PRO A 84 13.97 22.09 23.27
N ALA A 85 13.02 23.03 23.33
CA ALA A 85 13.29 24.46 23.34
C ALA A 85 14.09 24.88 24.58
#